data_AF-A0A2S6R8C3-F1
#
_entry.id   AF-A0A2S6R8C3-F1
#
_cell.length_a   1.000
_cell.length_b   1.000
_cell.length_c   1.000
_cell.angle_alpha   90.00
_cell.angle_beta   90.00
_cell.angle_gamma   90.00
#
_symmetry.space_group_name_H-M   'P 1'
#
loop_
_entity.id
_entity.type
_entity.pdbx_description
1 polymer ?
#
loop_
_entity_poly.entity_id
_entity_poly.type
_entity_poly.pdbx_seq_one_letter_code
_entity_poly.pdbx_strand_id
1 'polypeptide(L)'
;LILTEGLDNERASKPGWILRDGAAAARLEYKRAARFRPTGAARLPGGDILVLERRYTLIGGVAALLRRLPQESIRRGARLDGAEIARLQPPLNVDNMEGIAVRRDGAGGTLIYLLSDDNYSVLQRTLLLMFELRAN
;
A
#
# COMPACT_ATOMS: atom_id res chain seq x y z
N LEU A 1 5.91 10.69 -1.05
CA LEU A 1 5.64 9.86 -2.25
C LEU A 1 4.16 9.96 -2.52
N ILE A 2 3.75 10.27 -3.74
CA ILE A 2 2.35 10.20 -4.20
C ILE A 2 2.30 9.19 -5.35
N LEU A 3 1.32 8.30 -5.34
CA LEU A 3 1.06 7.32 -6.39
C LEU A 3 -0.36 7.52 -6.94
N THR A 4 -0.56 7.31 -8.24
CA THR A 4 -1.92 7.32 -8.80
C THR A 4 -2.64 5.99 -8.54
N GLU A 5 -3.91 6.04 -8.17
CA GLU A 5 -4.76 4.84 -8.09
C GLU A 5 -5.28 4.42 -9.48
N GLY A 6 -5.78 5.37 -10.28
CA GLY A 6 -6.63 5.14 -11.45
C GLY A 6 -5.98 5.17 -12.84
N LEU A 7 -4.65 5.27 -12.97
CA LEU A 7 -3.97 5.44 -14.27
C LEU A 7 -2.97 4.31 -14.50
N ASP A 8 -3.35 3.30 -15.28
CA ASP A 8 -2.38 2.33 -15.79
C ASP A 8 -1.69 2.91 -17.03
N ASN A 9 -0.36 2.93 -17.04
CA ASN A 9 0.38 3.11 -18.29
C ASN A 9 0.44 1.77 -19.07
N GLU A 10 0.89 1.81 -20.32
CA GLU A 10 1.03 0.62 -21.19
C GLU A 10 1.90 -0.50 -20.58
N ARG A 11 2.69 -0.20 -19.53
CA ARG A 11 3.57 -1.14 -18.83
C ARG A 11 2.97 -1.66 -17.52
N ALA A 12 1.65 -1.55 -17.34
CA ALA A 12 0.93 -1.89 -16.11
C ALA A 12 1.53 -1.23 -14.84
N SER A 13 2.14 -0.05 -15.01
CA SER A 13 2.75 0.73 -13.94
C SER A 13 1.93 1.99 -13.71
N LYS A 14 1.94 2.47 -12.47
CA LYS A 14 1.24 3.68 -12.03
C LYS A 14 2.23 4.85 -11.99
N PRO A 15 1.92 6.01 -12.60
CA PRO A 15 2.69 7.23 -12.36
C PRO A 15 2.76 7.57 -10.87
N GLY A 16 3.88 8.16 -10.47
CA GLY A 16 4.04 8.69 -9.12
C GLY A 16 5.04 9.83 -9.05
N TRP A 17 5.04 10.52 -7.91
CA TRP A 17 5.89 11.68 -7.66
C TRP A 17 6.55 11.63 -6.29
N ILE A 18 7.81 12.06 -6.27
CA ILE A 18 8.52 12.43 -5.05
C ILE A 18 8.18 13.88 -4.77
N LEU A 19 7.58 14.13 -3.62
CA LEU A 19 7.37 15.48 -3.12
C LEU A 19 8.57 15.95 -2.32
N ARG A 20 8.94 17.21 -2.49
CA ARG A 20 9.89 17.93 -1.66
C ARG A 20 9.34 19.33 -1.42
N ASP A 21 9.27 19.74 -0.15
CA ASP A 21 8.76 21.05 0.25
C ASP A 21 7.36 21.36 -0.34
N GLY A 22 6.48 20.35 -0.37
CA GLY A 22 5.12 20.46 -0.91
C GLY A 22 5.00 20.42 -2.43
N ALA A 23 6.10 20.47 -3.18
CA ALA A 23 6.11 20.46 -4.64
C ALA A 23 6.55 19.11 -5.23
N ALA A 24 6.04 18.80 -6.43
CA ALA A 24 6.47 17.62 -7.19
C ALA A 24 7.91 17.80 -7.71
N ALA A 25 8.87 17.24 -6.99
CA ALA A 25 10.29 17.39 -7.28
C ALA A 25 10.79 16.43 -8.37
N ALA A 26 10.23 15.21 -8.42
CA ALA A 26 10.62 14.20 -9.40
C ALA A 26 9.47 13.24 -9.71
N ARG A 27 9.42 12.76 -10.95
CA ARG A 27 8.51 11.69 -11.40
C ARG A 27 9.17 10.32 -11.27
N LEU A 28 8.37 9.31 -11.02
CA LEU A 28 8.73 7.89 -11.01
C LEU A 28 7.53 7.04 -11.47
N GLU A 29 7.73 5.73 -11.53
CA GLU A 29 6.66 4.75 -11.80
C GLU A 29 6.60 3.73 -10.67
N TYR A 30 5.41 3.20 -10.40
CA TYR A 30 5.16 2.13 -9.45
C TYR A 30 4.63 0.89 -10.18
N LYS A 31 5.35 -0.23 -10.08
CA LYS A 31 4.87 -1.51 -10.60
C LYS A 31 3.91 -2.13 -9.59
N ARG A 32 2.63 -2.13 -9.94
CA ARG A 32 1.57 -2.78 -9.14
C ARG A 32 1.46 -4.27 -9.45
N ALA A 33 0.90 -5.04 -8.52
CA ALA A 33 0.48 -6.40 -8.84
C ALA A 33 -0.68 -6.39 -9.86
N ALA A 34 -0.84 -7.48 -10.60
CA ALA A 34 -1.93 -7.60 -11.58
C ALA A 34 -3.30 -7.47 -10.88
N ARG A 35 -4.16 -6.57 -11.38
CA ARG A 35 -5.50 -6.25 -10.84
C ARG A 35 -5.52 -5.55 -9.48
N PHE A 36 -4.37 -5.27 -8.88
CA PHE A 36 -4.30 -4.51 -7.64
C PHE A 36 -4.17 -3.01 -7.92
N ARG A 37 -4.56 -2.16 -6.99
CA ARG A 37 -4.40 -0.70 -7.08
C ARG A 37 -3.85 -0.17 -5.76
N PRO A 38 -2.85 0.73 -5.77
CA PRO A 38 -2.35 1.33 -4.54
C PRO A 38 -3.43 2.26 -3.95
N THR A 39 -3.71 2.12 -2.66
CA THR A 39 -4.72 2.93 -1.94
C THR A 39 -4.14 3.70 -0.77
N GLY A 40 -3.02 3.22 -0.21
CA GLY A 40 -2.35 3.92 0.86
C GLY A 40 -0.86 3.66 0.88
N ALA A 41 -0.10 4.53 1.56
CA ALA A 41 1.30 4.30 1.83
C ALA A 41 1.70 4.88 3.20
N ALA A 42 2.58 4.18 3.92
CA ALA A 42 3.09 4.61 5.21
C ALA A 42 4.60 4.39 5.30
N ARG A 43 5.31 5.33 5.94
CA ARG A 43 6.76 5.23 6.14
C ARG A 43 7.04 4.33 7.35
N LEU A 44 7.89 3.32 7.15
CA LEU A 44 8.46 2.51 8.22
C LEU A 44 9.51 3.31 8.99
N PRO A 45 9.79 2.96 10.25
CA PRO A 45 10.77 3.70 11.03
C PRO A 45 12.21 3.67 10.48
N GLY A 46 12.55 2.67 9.66
CA GLY A 46 13.81 2.59 8.93
C GLY A 46 13.87 3.42 7.65
N GLY A 47 12.77 4.11 7.30
CA GLY A 47 12.69 5.00 6.14
C GLY A 47 12.07 4.39 4.89
N ASP A 48 12.02 3.06 4.79
CA ASP A 48 11.27 2.31 3.78
C ASP A 48 9.79 2.70 3.76
N ILE A 49 9.11 2.41 2.65
CA ILE A 49 7.69 2.70 2.49
C ILE A 49 6.92 1.39 2.35
N LEU A 50 5.87 1.21 3.16
CA LEU A 50 4.83 0.23 2.87
C LEU A 50 3.78 0.86 1.96
N VAL A 51 3.44 0.16 0.89
CA VAL A 51 2.32 0.47 0.02
C VAL A 51 1.24 -0.57 0.25
N LEU A 52 0.03 -0.10 0.56
CA LEU A 52 -1.18 -0.89 0.58
C LEU A 52 -1.76 -0.89 -0.84
N GLU A 53 -1.96 -2.07 -1.40
CA GLU A 53 -2.73 -2.26 -2.61
C GLU A 53 -4.01 -3.06 -2.33
N ARG A 54 -5.11 -2.73 -3.00
CA ARG A 54 -6.36 -3.50 -2.95
C ARG A 54 -6.74 -4.07 -4.31
N ARG A 55 -7.53 -5.14 -4.31
CA ARG A 55 -8.17 -5.73 -5.49
C ARG A 55 -9.62 -6.07 -5.15
N TYR A 56 -10.51 -5.86 -6.12
CA TYR A 56 -11.82 -6.49 -6.16
C TYR A 56 -12.02 -7.16 -7.52
N THR A 57 -12.52 -8.41 -7.51
CA THR A 57 -12.93 -9.14 -8.71
C THR A 57 -14.19 -9.94 -8.42
N LEU A 58 -15.04 -10.17 -9.41
CA LEU A 58 -16.28 -10.95 -9.25
C LEU A 58 -16.02 -12.37 -8.69
N ILE A 59 -15.03 -13.08 -9.23
CA ILE A 59 -14.74 -14.48 -8.83
C ILE A 59 -13.82 -14.54 -7.61
N GLY A 60 -12.76 -13.73 -7.59
CA GLY A 60 -11.71 -13.79 -6.56
C GLY A 60 -11.93 -12.86 -5.37
N GLY A 61 -13.10 -12.22 -5.29
CA GLY A 61 -13.49 -11.32 -4.20
C GLY A 61 -12.50 -10.18 -3.95
N VAL A 62 -12.52 -9.70 -2.70
CA VAL A 62 -11.61 -8.68 -2.16
C VAL A 62 -10.26 -9.29 -1.78
N ALA A 63 -9.19 -8.52 -1.97
CA ALA A 63 -7.87 -8.82 -1.40
C ALA A 63 -7.08 -7.54 -1.15
N ALA A 64 -6.17 -7.60 -0.19
CA ALA A 64 -5.20 -6.56 0.11
C ALA A 64 -3.76 -7.12 0.03
N LEU A 65 -2.81 -6.27 -0.31
CA LEU A 65 -1.40 -6.59 -0.45
C LEU A 65 -0.57 -5.49 0.21
N LEU A 66 0.44 -5.88 0.99
CA LEU A 66 1.46 -4.96 1.48
C LEU A 66 2.76 -5.18 0.71
N ARG A 67 3.25 -4.10 0.09
CA ARG A 67 4.53 -4.06 -0.61
C ARG A 67 5.50 -3.16 0.13
N ARG A 68 6.71 -3.65 0.39
CA ARG A 68 7.80 -2.88 0.99
C ARG A 68 8.70 -2.34 -0.10
N LEU A 69 8.75 -1.01 -0.22
CA LEU A 69 9.66 -0.26 -1.08
C LEU A 69 10.88 0.16 -0.27
N PRO A 70 12.09 -0.30 -0.63
CA PRO A 70 13.32 0.17 0.00
C PRO A 70 13.49 1.67 -0.25
N GLN A 71 13.87 2.44 0.78
CA GLN A 71 14.03 3.89 0.68
C GLN A 71 14.96 4.29 -0.47
N GLU A 72 16.06 3.58 -0.64
CA GLU A 72 17.08 3.79 -1.67
C GLU A 72 16.57 3.59 -3.10
N SER A 73 15.48 2.84 -3.27
CA SER A 73 14.84 2.67 -4.58
C SER A 73 14.05 3.91 -5.02
N ILE A 74 13.70 4.81 -4.08
CA ILE A 74 12.83 5.96 -4.31
C ILE A 74 13.66 7.14 -4.83
N ARG A 75 13.86 7.16 -6.14
CA ARG A 75 14.61 8.20 -6.84
C ARG A 75 13.96 8.62 -8.16
N ARG A 76 14.41 9.77 -8.71
CA ARG A 76 13.93 10.29 -9.99
C ARG A 76 14.02 9.23 -11.08
N GLY A 77 12.94 9.03 -11.82
CA GLY A 77 12.85 8.10 -12.94
C GLY A 77 12.83 6.62 -12.56
N ALA A 78 12.83 6.27 -11.27
CA ALA A 78 12.79 4.87 -10.85
C ALA A 78 11.47 4.20 -11.22
N ARG A 79 11.52 2.91 -11.53
CA ARG A 79 10.36 2.02 -11.51
C ARG A 79 10.40 1.22 -10.22
N LEU A 80 9.55 1.59 -9.27
CA LEU A 80 9.48 0.98 -7.95
C LEU A 80 8.84 -0.42 -8.07
N ASP A 81 9.57 -1.44 -7.63
CA ASP A 81 9.16 -2.85 -7.64
C ASP A 81 9.63 -3.50 -6.33
N GLY A 82 8.94 -3.17 -5.24
CA GLY A 82 9.28 -3.69 -3.91
C GLY A 82 8.80 -5.11 -3.67
N ALA A 83 9.28 -5.71 -2.59
CA ALA A 83 8.88 -7.05 -2.18
C ALA A 83 7.45 -7.05 -1.61
N GLU A 84 6.65 -8.05 -1.96
CA GLU A 84 5.41 -8.36 -1.27
C GLU A 84 5.74 -8.99 0.09
N ILE A 85 5.24 -8.39 1.17
CA ILE A 85 5.50 -8.86 2.54
C ILE A 85 4.27 -9.45 3.22
N ALA A 86 3.07 -9.14 2.71
CA ALA A 86 1.83 -9.72 3.20
C ALA A 86 0.74 -9.67 2.12
N ARG A 87 -0.15 -10.66 2.17
CA ARG A 87 -1.36 -10.72 1.34
C ARG A 87 -2.53 -11.19 2.18
N LEU A 88 -3.58 -10.38 2.23
CA LEU A 88 -4.84 -10.70 2.89
C LEU A 88 -5.89 -11.03 1.83
N GLN A 89 -6.45 -12.23 1.91
CA GLN A 89 -7.53 -12.70 1.06
C GLN A 89 -8.31 -13.78 1.82
N PRO A 90 -9.56 -14.09 1.44
CA PRO A 90 -10.31 -15.17 2.06
C PRO A 90 -9.46 -16.46 2.17
N PRO A 91 -9.48 -17.14 3.33
CA PRO A 91 -10.40 -16.97 4.46
C PRO A 91 -9.99 -15.92 5.51
N LEU A 92 -8.90 -15.16 5.30
CA LEU A 92 -8.49 -14.11 6.23
C LEU A 92 -9.49 -12.94 6.22
N ASN A 93 -9.56 -12.20 7.33
CA ASN A 93 -10.32 -10.95 7.37
C ASN A 93 -9.69 -9.93 6.42
N VAL A 94 -10.47 -9.55 5.42
CA VAL A 94 -10.14 -8.52 4.44
C VAL A 94 -11.43 -7.93 3.90
N ASP A 95 -11.36 -6.69 3.46
CA ASP A 95 -12.45 -5.95 2.83
C ASP A 95 -11.85 -4.82 1.97
N ASN A 96 -12.58 -3.76 1.67
CA ASN A 96 -12.09 -2.61 0.90
C ASN A 96 -11.07 -1.74 1.67
N MET A 97 -9.85 -2.28 1.82
CA MET A 97 -8.75 -1.63 2.53
C MET A 97 -8.26 -0.37 1.79
N GLU A 98 -8.46 0.79 2.40
CA GLU A 98 -8.13 2.12 1.85
C GLU A 98 -7.10 2.87 2.71
N GLY A 99 -6.99 2.53 3.99
CA GLY A 99 -6.09 3.22 4.93
C GLY A 99 -4.92 2.35 5.39
N ILE A 100 -3.75 2.96 5.53
CA ILE A 100 -2.59 2.37 6.21
C ILE A 100 -1.91 3.41 7.11
N ALA A 101 -1.53 3.00 8.32
CA ALA A 101 -0.69 3.79 9.22
C ALA A 101 0.37 2.92 9.88
N VAL A 102 1.51 3.52 10.24
CA VAL A 102 2.59 2.86 10.94
C VAL A 102 2.99 3.70 12.15
N ARG A 103 3.23 3.05 13.29
CA ARG A 103 3.83 3.68 14.48
C ARG A 103 4.75 2.70 15.20
N ARG A 104 5.59 3.23 16.10
CA ARG A 104 6.23 2.41 17.14
C ARG A 104 5.35 2.35 18.39
N ASP A 105 5.37 1.23 19.09
CA ASP A 105 4.81 1.14 20.45
C ASP A 105 5.86 1.51 21.51
N GLY A 106 5.47 1.46 22.79
CA GLY A 106 6.36 1.77 23.91
C GLY A 106 7.48 0.76 24.14
N ALA A 107 7.37 -0.45 23.56
CA ALA A 107 8.40 -1.49 23.61
C ALA A 107 9.33 -1.46 22.39
N GLY A 108 9.10 -0.55 21.44
CA GLY A 108 9.87 -0.42 20.21
C GLY A 108 9.37 -1.29 19.04
N GLY A 109 8.28 -2.03 19.22
CA GLY A 109 7.62 -2.81 18.17
C GLY A 109 7.07 -1.91 17.08
N THR A 110 7.13 -2.36 15.82
CA THR A 110 6.54 -1.63 14.69
C THR A 110 5.13 -2.14 14.43
N LEU A 111 4.13 -1.29 14.66
CA LEU A 111 2.72 -1.62 14.45
C LEU A 111 2.21 -1.04 13.13
N ILE A 112 1.57 -1.88 12.33
CA ILE A 112 0.89 -1.53 11.09
C ILE A 112 -0.61 -1.60 11.32
N TYR A 113 -1.31 -0.53 10.99
CA TYR A 113 -2.77 -0.45 10.99
C TYR A 113 -3.28 -0.46 9.56
N LEU A 114 -4.32 -1.25 9.29
CA LEU A 114 -5.08 -1.22 8.04
C LEU A 114 -6.53 -0.85 8.35
N LEU A 115 -7.10 0.04 7.53
CA LEU A 115 -8.49 0.48 7.65
C LEU A 115 -9.24 0.15 6.35
N SER A 116 -10.40 -0.50 6.50
CA SER A 116 -11.35 -0.67 5.42
C SER A 116 -12.44 0.41 5.47
N ASP A 117 -12.77 0.94 4.30
CA ASP A 117 -13.95 1.78 4.08
C ASP A 117 -15.09 0.92 3.54
N ASP A 118 -16.29 1.04 4.11
CA ASP A 118 -17.46 0.30 3.66
C ASP A 118 -18.18 0.92 2.45
N ASN A 119 -17.73 2.10 1.97
CA ASN A 119 -18.38 2.88 0.90
C ASN A 119 -19.91 3.01 1.06
N TYR A 120 -20.43 3.04 2.29
CA TYR A 120 -21.86 3.01 2.59
C TYR A 120 -22.59 1.76 2.03
N SER A 121 -21.87 0.65 1.81
CA SER A 121 -22.39 -0.60 1.29
C SER A 121 -22.70 -1.59 2.42
N VAL A 122 -23.87 -2.23 2.36
CA VAL A 122 -24.24 -3.32 3.30
C VAL A 122 -23.42 -4.60 3.09
N LEU A 123 -22.69 -4.72 1.98
CA LEU A 123 -21.87 -5.89 1.66
C LEU A 123 -20.41 -5.73 2.13
N GLN A 124 -19.98 -4.52 2.44
CA GLN A 124 -18.62 -4.20 2.88
C GLN A 124 -18.61 -3.95 4.38
N ARG A 125 -17.47 -4.23 5.01
CA ARG A 125 -17.27 -4.07 6.45
C ARG A 125 -16.28 -2.96 6.72
N THR A 126 -16.60 -2.10 7.68
CA THR A 126 -15.60 -1.25 8.34
C THR A 126 -14.74 -2.14 9.23
N LEU A 127 -13.45 -2.26 8.90
CA LEU A 127 -12.47 -3.08 9.62
C LEU A 127 -11.28 -2.21 10.04
N LEU A 128 -10.83 -2.36 11.28
CA LEU A 128 -9.53 -1.88 11.75
C LEU A 128 -8.67 -3.08 12.14
N LEU A 129 -7.63 -3.36 11.37
CA LEU A 129 -6.70 -4.45 11.63
C LEU A 129 -5.37 -3.89 12.12
N MET A 130 -4.76 -4.55 13.10
CA MET A 130 -3.44 -4.20 13.62
C MET A 130 -2.50 -5.41 13.53
N PHE A 131 -1.30 -5.19 13.01
CA PHE A 131 -0.25 -6.20 12.92
C PHE A 131 1.04 -5.67 13.52
N GLU A 132 1.83 -6.55 14.12
CA GLU A 132 3.21 -6.27 14.47
C GLU A 132 4.12 -6.71 13.30
N LEU A 133 4.94 -5.80 12.79
CA LEU A 133 5.98 -6.11 11.81
C LEU A 133 7.24 -6.56 12.54
N ARG A 134 7.54 -7.84 12.45
CA ARG A 134 8.77 -8.42 13.01
C ARG A 134 9.89 -8.37 11.98
N ALA A 135 11.13 -8.19 12.46
CA ALA A 135 12.31 -8.36 11.62
C ALA A 135 12.41 -9.84 11.22
N ASN A 136 12.70 -10.08 9.94
CA ASN A 136 13.14 -11.39 9.46
C ASN A 136 14.64 -11.52 9.69
#